data_AF-A0A9E4KE65-F1
#
_entry.id   AF-A0A9E4KE65-F1
#
_cell.length_a   1.000
_cell.length_b   1.000
_cell.length_c   1.000
_cell.angle_alpha   90.00
_cell.angle_beta   90.00
_cell.angle_gamma   90.00
#
_symmetry.space_group_name_H-M   'P 1'
#
loop_
_entity.id
_entity.type
_entity.pdbx_description
1 polymer ?
#
loop_
_entity_poly.entity_id
_entity_poly.type
_entity_poly.pdbx_seq_one_letter_code
_entity_poly.pdbx_strand_id
1 'polypeptide(L)'
;MPKKKPSNSFMGYKRPSGPPGARNHLVVVSAMDNANPLARRIGKLVREAVIVNTTFGRNLFGEDEKQHYRVMGRTAGHPNVGAAIVVSLEPKSAQDLADVAAEASPWMPIETLTIHETGGTLQTASRGVEIAQKLYRHLSAARRQRCDLSEVTLGTDHERAGGEPGHGRSGGQNRGRGRRRAVFGNHGDRRRGASSRKTGGQPEGAAEAAGSCEAHDGLRPRDGDGHHRLQPDGGQHSGRSLID
;
A
#
# COMPACT_ATOMS: atom_id res chain seq x y z
N MET A 1 22.80 41.58 -2.12
CA MET A 1 21.42 41.15 -2.42
C MET A 1 21.22 39.73 -1.93
N PRO A 2 20.22 39.45 -1.07
CA PRO A 2 19.97 38.08 -0.63
C PRO A 2 19.55 37.22 -1.83
N LYS A 3 20.25 36.10 -2.06
CA LYS A 3 19.96 35.17 -3.15
C LYS A 3 18.57 34.58 -2.94
N LYS A 4 17.68 34.77 -3.93
CA LYS A 4 16.33 34.18 -3.98
C LYS A 4 16.46 32.66 -3.80
N LYS A 5 15.92 32.11 -2.69
CA LYS A 5 15.90 30.65 -2.48
C LYS A 5 15.27 30.00 -3.72
N PRO A 6 15.83 28.88 -4.23
CA PRO A 6 15.21 28.18 -5.34
C PRO A 6 13.78 27.85 -4.95
N SER A 7 12.83 28.14 -5.84
CA SER A 7 11.41 27.86 -5.61
C SER A 7 11.23 26.34 -5.57
N ASN A 8 11.28 25.77 -4.37
CA ASN A 8 11.07 24.35 -4.09
C ASN A 8 9.59 24.00 -4.32
N SER A 9 9.14 24.02 -5.57
CA SER A 9 7.76 23.72 -5.94
C SER A 9 7.70 22.67 -7.05
N PHE A 10 6.59 21.96 -7.11
CA PHE A 10 6.28 20.99 -8.16
C PHE A 10 4.88 21.21 -8.72
N MET A 11 4.62 20.68 -9.92
CA MET A 11 3.29 20.73 -10.53
C MET A 11 2.47 19.52 -10.09
N GLY A 12 1.56 19.73 -9.13
CA GLY A 12 0.69 18.72 -8.54
C GLY A 12 -0.80 19.02 -8.72
N TYR A 13 -1.64 18.09 -8.30
CA TYR A 13 -3.08 18.23 -8.20
C TYR A 13 -3.45 18.56 -6.76
N LYS A 14 -3.79 19.82 -6.51
CA LYS A 14 -4.24 20.27 -5.20
C LYS A 14 -5.56 19.58 -4.85
N ARG A 15 -5.65 19.01 -3.66
CA ARG A 15 -6.87 18.36 -3.15
C ARG A 15 -7.61 19.29 -2.19
N PRO A 16 -8.94 19.20 -2.09
CA PRO A 16 -9.70 19.98 -1.11
C PRO A 16 -9.27 19.74 0.33
N SER A 17 -8.88 18.50 0.67
CA SER A 17 -8.23 18.17 1.93
C SER A 17 -7.08 17.18 1.73
N GLY A 18 -6.08 17.24 2.62
CA GLY A 18 -4.88 16.41 2.53
C GLY A 18 -3.81 16.95 1.57
N PRO A 19 -2.70 16.22 1.41
CA PRO A 19 -1.58 16.66 0.58
C PRO A 19 -1.92 16.59 -0.92
N PRO A 20 -1.23 17.38 -1.77
CA PRO A 20 -1.40 17.35 -3.21
C PRO A 20 -0.93 16.03 -3.82
N GLY A 21 -1.66 15.55 -4.83
CA GLY A 21 -1.26 14.40 -5.64
C GLY A 21 -0.29 14.79 -6.74
N ALA A 22 0.76 14.02 -6.98
CA ALA A 22 1.60 14.19 -8.18
C ALA A 22 0.88 13.71 -9.45
N ARG A 23 -0.08 12.78 -9.31
CA ARG A 23 -0.88 12.18 -10.38
C ARG A 23 -2.37 12.29 -10.06
N ASN A 24 -3.21 11.99 -11.06
CA ASN A 24 -4.67 12.04 -10.93
C ASN A 24 -5.29 10.81 -11.60
N HIS A 25 -5.19 9.66 -10.93
CA HIS A 25 -5.66 8.39 -11.47
C HIS A 25 -7.12 8.11 -11.12
N LEU A 26 -7.80 7.41 -12.03
CA LEU A 26 -8.95 6.58 -11.70
C LEU A 26 -8.43 5.23 -11.24
N VAL A 27 -8.78 4.81 -10.02
CA VAL A 27 -8.45 3.48 -9.52
C VAL A 27 -9.67 2.58 -9.57
N VAL A 28 -9.50 1.35 -10.05
CA VAL A 28 -10.49 0.27 -9.87
C VAL A 28 -9.89 -0.71 -8.88
N VAL A 29 -10.47 -0.79 -7.69
CA VAL A 29 -9.97 -1.60 -6.58
C VAL A 29 -10.94 -2.73 -6.28
N SER A 30 -10.43 -3.94 -6.11
CA SER A 30 -11.23 -5.09 -5.68
C SER A 30 -11.21 -5.22 -4.17
N ALA A 31 -12.38 -5.31 -3.53
CA ALA A 31 -12.48 -5.60 -2.10
C ALA A 31 -12.12 -7.06 -1.77
N MET A 32 -12.39 -7.98 -2.70
CA MET A 32 -12.16 -9.41 -2.55
C MET A 32 -11.50 -10.01 -3.80
N ASP A 33 -10.76 -11.09 -3.63
CA ASP A 33 -9.99 -11.75 -4.69
C ASP A 33 -10.87 -12.33 -5.81
N ASN A 34 -12.08 -12.78 -5.50
CA ASN A 34 -13.05 -13.25 -6.49
C ASN A 34 -13.60 -12.13 -7.40
N ALA A 35 -13.46 -10.86 -7.01
CA ALA A 35 -13.82 -9.69 -7.81
C ALA A 35 -12.64 -9.19 -8.68
N ASN A 36 -11.42 -9.72 -8.48
CA ASN A 36 -10.25 -9.37 -9.29
C ASN A 36 -10.47 -9.56 -10.81
N PRO A 37 -11.12 -10.64 -11.30
CA PRO A 37 -11.40 -10.80 -12.72
C PRO A 37 -12.27 -9.66 -13.28
N LEU A 38 -13.24 -9.19 -12.51
CA LEU A 38 -14.09 -8.06 -12.88
C LEU A 38 -13.27 -6.75 -12.92
N ALA A 39 -12.47 -6.47 -11.89
CA ALA A 39 -11.59 -5.29 -11.86
C ALA A 39 -10.68 -5.23 -13.09
N ARG A 40 -10.03 -6.36 -13.42
CA ARG A 40 -9.19 -6.49 -14.63
C ARG A 40 -9.99 -6.32 -15.91
N ARG A 41 -11.22 -6.86 -15.98
CA ARG A 41 -12.08 -6.70 -17.16
C ARG A 41 -12.42 -5.25 -17.40
N ILE A 42 -12.80 -4.51 -16.35
CA ILE A 42 -13.06 -3.07 -16.44
C ILE A 42 -11.78 -2.34 -16.87
N GLY A 43 -10.63 -2.65 -16.27
CA GLY A 43 -9.35 -2.03 -16.65
C GLY A 43 -8.90 -2.27 -18.09
N LYS A 44 -9.28 -3.39 -18.70
CA LYS A 44 -9.05 -3.64 -20.13
C LYS A 44 -9.92 -2.77 -21.03
N LEU A 45 -11.13 -2.43 -20.59
CA LEU A 45 -12.09 -1.62 -21.35
C LEU A 45 -11.89 -0.12 -21.13
N VAL A 46 -11.39 0.26 -19.96
CA VAL A 46 -11.22 1.63 -19.51
C VAL A 46 -9.74 2.00 -19.59
N ARG A 47 -9.34 2.68 -20.67
CA ARG A 47 -7.96 3.13 -20.87
C ARG A 47 -7.51 3.98 -19.67
N GLU A 48 -6.26 3.80 -19.25
CA GLU A 48 -5.58 4.58 -18.19
C GLU A 48 -6.06 4.33 -16.74
N ALA A 49 -7.07 3.48 -16.54
CA ALA A 49 -7.48 3.10 -15.19
C ALA A 49 -6.39 2.25 -14.52
N VAL A 50 -6.07 2.58 -13.27
CA VAL A 50 -5.11 1.83 -12.46
C VAL A 50 -5.85 0.75 -11.71
N ILE A 51 -5.45 -0.51 -11.90
CA ILE A 51 -6.12 -1.65 -11.29
C ILE A 51 -5.36 -2.08 -10.04
N VAL A 52 -6.07 -2.08 -8.92
CA VAL A 52 -5.55 -2.53 -7.63
C VAL A 52 -6.30 -3.80 -7.24
N ASN A 53 -5.71 -4.93 -7.56
CA ASN A 53 -6.24 -6.23 -7.16
C ASN A 53 -5.83 -6.53 -5.72
N THR A 54 -6.71 -7.19 -5.00
CA THR A 54 -6.33 -7.75 -3.72
C THR A 54 -5.69 -9.12 -3.88
N THR A 55 -4.73 -9.43 -3.03
CA THR A 55 -4.04 -10.73 -3.03
C THR A 55 -4.90 -11.80 -2.34
N PHE A 56 -5.49 -11.42 -1.21
CA PHE A 56 -6.46 -12.17 -0.44
C PHE A 56 -7.58 -11.21 -0.04
N GLY A 57 -8.73 -11.69 0.41
CA GLY A 57 -9.80 -10.78 0.85
C GLY A 57 -11.08 -11.50 1.24
N ARG A 58 -10.97 -12.81 1.51
CA ARG A 58 -12.05 -13.68 1.93
C ARG A 58 -11.59 -14.42 3.17
N ASN A 59 -12.54 -14.75 4.04
CA ASN A 59 -12.30 -15.52 5.27
C ASN A 59 -11.23 -14.89 6.18
N LEU A 60 -11.10 -13.56 6.15
CA LEU A 60 -10.32 -12.81 7.12
C LEU A 60 -11.22 -12.46 8.29
N PHE A 61 -10.67 -12.44 9.50
CA PHE A 61 -11.43 -12.14 10.71
C PHE A 61 -10.62 -11.24 11.62
N GLY A 62 -11.32 -10.41 12.39
CA GLY A 62 -10.72 -9.58 13.42
C GLY A 62 -9.69 -8.61 12.86
N GLU A 63 -8.45 -8.69 13.35
CA GLU A 63 -7.40 -7.72 13.01
C GLU A 63 -6.90 -7.86 11.56
N ASP A 64 -6.93 -9.07 11.00
CA ASP A 64 -6.49 -9.31 9.62
C ASP A 64 -7.44 -8.67 8.61
N GLU A 65 -8.75 -8.75 8.88
CA GLU A 65 -9.78 -8.09 8.07
C GLU A 65 -9.65 -6.57 8.14
N LYS A 66 -9.50 -6.01 9.35
CA LYS A 66 -9.30 -4.58 9.55
C LYS A 66 -8.03 -4.09 8.84
N GLN A 67 -6.93 -4.83 8.92
CA GLN A 67 -5.70 -4.48 8.24
C GLN A 67 -5.88 -4.52 6.71
N HIS A 68 -6.59 -5.52 6.19
CA HIS A 68 -6.89 -5.61 4.76
C HIS A 68 -7.64 -4.38 4.25
N TYR A 69 -8.76 -4.02 4.87
CA TYR A 69 -9.51 -2.82 4.49
C TYR A 69 -8.71 -1.54 4.72
N ARG A 70 -7.92 -1.47 5.79
CA ARG A 70 -7.02 -0.34 6.06
C ARG A 70 -6.00 -0.13 4.94
N VAL A 71 -5.36 -1.19 4.46
CA VAL A 71 -4.34 -1.10 3.40
C VAL A 71 -4.99 -0.80 2.05
N MET A 72 -6.03 -1.57 1.68
CA MET A 72 -6.69 -1.44 0.39
C MET A 72 -7.47 -0.12 0.27
N GLY A 73 -8.23 0.24 1.31
CA GLY A 73 -8.95 1.50 1.40
C GLY A 73 -8.01 2.71 1.36
N ARG A 74 -6.89 2.70 2.10
CA ARG A 74 -5.89 3.78 2.03
C ARG A 74 -5.16 3.84 0.70
N THR A 75 -5.00 2.71 0.02
CA THR A 75 -4.44 2.69 -1.34
C THR A 75 -5.41 3.34 -2.32
N ALA A 76 -6.71 3.05 -2.20
CA ALA A 76 -7.75 3.69 -3.00
C ALA A 76 -7.90 5.18 -2.68
N GLY A 77 -7.86 5.56 -1.39
CA GLY A 77 -7.92 6.95 -0.91
C GLY A 77 -6.59 7.72 -0.96
N HIS A 78 -5.60 7.26 -1.73
CA HIS A 78 -4.29 7.92 -1.81
C HIS A 78 -4.38 9.24 -2.60
N PRO A 79 -3.63 10.31 -2.25
CA PRO A 79 -3.70 11.63 -2.94
C PRO A 79 -3.51 11.62 -4.47
N ASN A 80 -2.81 10.61 -5.00
CA ASN A 80 -2.62 10.39 -6.44
C ASN A 80 -3.85 9.80 -7.15
N VAL A 81 -4.85 9.36 -6.39
CA VAL A 81 -6.14 8.86 -6.87
C VAL A 81 -7.10 10.02 -6.78
N GLY A 82 -7.72 10.39 -7.90
CA GLY A 82 -8.72 11.46 -7.92
C GLY A 82 -10.15 10.94 -7.93
N ALA A 83 -10.33 9.65 -8.18
CA ALA A 83 -11.62 8.96 -8.18
C ALA A 83 -11.37 7.45 -8.06
N ALA A 84 -12.28 6.72 -7.43
CA ALA A 84 -12.17 5.27 -7.27
C ALA A 84 -13.48 4.54 -7.59
N ILE A 85 -13.35 3.33 -8.13
CA ILE A 85 -14.43 2.35 -8.24
C ILE A 85 -14.04 1.14 -7.40
N VAL A 86 -14.83 0.82 -6.39
CA VAL A 86 -14.68 -0.36 -5.56
C VAL A 86 -15.53 -1.48 -6.12
N VAL A 87 -14.91 -2.59 -6.48
CA VAL A 87 -15.61 -3.77 -7.00
C VAL A 87 -15.60 -4.91 -5.97
N SER A 88 -16.75 -5.57 -5.81
CA SER A 88 -16.90 -6.72 -4.93
C SER A 88 -17.89 -7.73 -5.51
N LEU A 89 -17.92 -8.91 -4.91
CA LEU A 89 -19.03 -9.85 -5.13
C LEU A 89 -20.30 -9.32 -4.44
N GLU A 90 -20.17 -8.84 -3.20
CA GLU A 90 -21.27 -8.45 -2.31
C GLU A 90 -21.17 -6.99 -1.81
N PRO A 91 -22.31 -6.37 -1.45
CA PRO A 91 -22.39 -4.95 -1.05
C PRO A 91 -21.55 -4.60 0.18
N LYS A 92 -21.59 -5.46 1.20
CA LYS A 92 -20.94 -5.17 2.49
C LYS A 92 -19.43 -4.91 2.34
N SER A 93 -18.69 -5.83 1.73
CA SER A 93 -17.24 -5.67 1.55
C SER A 93 -16.87 -4.49 0.64
N ALA A 94 -17.74 -4.16 -0.34
CA ALA A 94 -17.53 -2.98 -1.17
C ALA A 94 -17.67 -1.70 -0.34
N GLN A 95 -18.69 -1.63 0.51
CA GLN A 95 -18.94 -0.48 1.37
C GLN A 95 -17.85 -0.33 2.44
N ASP A 96 -17.46 -1.42 3.12
CA ASP A 96 -16.42 -1.38 4.15
C ASP A 96 -15.09 -0.82 3.60
N LEU A 97 -14.70 -1.21 2.38
CA LEU A 97 -13.51 -0.65 1.72
C LEU A 97 -13.72 0.81 1.30
N ALA A 98 -14.89 1.14 0.74
CA ALA A 98 -15.24 2.48 0.31
C ALA A 98 -15.22 3.47 1.47
N ASP A 99 -15.72 3.08 2.65
CA ASP A 99 -15.75 3.90 3.85
C ASP A 99 -14.34 4.24 4.32
N VAL A 100 -13.43 3.25 4.35
CA VAL A 100 -12.02 3.50 4.69
C VAL A 100 -11.33 4.40 3.66
N ALA A 101 -11.67 4.26 2.37
CA ALA A 101 -11.14 5.14 1.34
C ALA A 101 -11.68 6.58 1.47
N ALA A 102 -12.95 6.72 1.82
CA ALA A 102 -13.61 8.00 2.07
C ALA A 102 -13.07 8.68 3.34
N GLU A 103 -12.76 7.91 4.39
CA GLU A 103 -12.08 8.44 5.59
C GLU A 103 -10.71 9.03 5.23
N ALA A 104 -9.95 8.36 4.35
CA ALA A 104 -8.65 8.82 3.91
C ALA A 104 -8.73 10.05 2.98
N SER A 105 -9.73 10.11 2.09
CA SER A 105 -9.95 11.21 1.15
C SER A 105 -11.44 11.54 0.98
N PRO A 106 -12.04 12.34 1.90
CA PRO A 106 -13.49 12.62 1.90
C PRO A 106 -14.00 13.38 0.67
N TRP A 107 -13.11 14.07 -0.03
CA TRP A 107 -13.42 14.85 -1.23
C TRP A 107 -13.48 14.01 -2.51
N MET A 108 -13.01 12.76 -2.45
CA MET A 108 -12.82 11.93 -3.63
C MET A 108 -14.12 11.19 -3.97
N PRO A 109 -14.63 11.27 -5.20
CA PRO A 109 -15.77 10.46 -5.62
C PRO A 109 -15.37 8.97 -5.64
N ILE A 110 -16.12 8.17 -4.87
CA ILE A 110 -15.95 6.72 -4.74
C ILE A 110 -17.27 6.07 -5.12
N GLU A 111 -17.23 5.13 -6.06
CA GLU A 111 -18.41 4.40 -6.52
C GLU A 111 -18.23 2.92 -6.19
N THR A 112 -19.26 2.28 -5.63
CA THR A 112 -19.28 0.85 -5.35
C THR A 112 -20.01 0.10 -6.46
N LEU A 113 -19.51 -1.09 -6.79
CA LEU A 113 -20.06 -1.91 -7.85
C LEU A 113 -19.99 -3.38 -7.47
N THR A 114 -21.16 -4.02 -7.37
CA THR A 114 -21.24 -5.41 -6.94
C THR A 114 -21.86 -6.32 -7.98
N ILE A 115 -21.38 -7.55 -8.02
CA ILE A 115 -21.85 -8.56 -8.98
C ILE A 115 -23.26 -9.02 -8.61
N HIS A 116 -23.54 -9.20 -7.31
CA HIS A 116 -24.86 -9.67 -6.83
C HIS A 116 -25.99 -8.68 -7.16
N GLU A 117 -25.76 -7.38 -7.00
CA GLU A 117 -26.81 -6.38 -7.29
C GLU A 117 -27.03 -6.16 -8.79
N THR A 118 -25.97 -6.30 -9.59
CA THR A 118 -26.07 -6.08 -11.04
C THR A 118 -26.53 -7.33 -11.81
N GLY A 119 -26.66 -8.49 -11.16
CA GLY A 119 -27.15 -9.70 -11.83
C GLY A 119 -26.12 -10.38 -12.76
N GLY A 120 -24.82 -10.18 -12.53
CA GLY A 120 -23.76 -10.96 -13.19
C GLY A 120 -22.64 -10.14 -13.83
N THR A 121 -21.49 -10.79 -14.03
CA THR A 121 -20.20 -10.13 -14.33
C THR A 121 -20.18 -9.29 -15.60
N LEU A 122 -20.90 -9.68 -16.66
CA LEU A 122 -20.94 -8.92 -17.92
C LEU A 122 -21.68 -7.59 -17.74
N GLN A 123 -22.85 -7.63 -17.10
CA GLN A 123 -23.65 -6.43 -16.82
C GLN A 123 -22.89 -5.51 -15.86
N THR A 124 -22.28 -6.09 -14.82
CA THR A 124 -21.41 -5.35 -13.90
C THR A 124 -20.25 -4.67 -14.64
N ALA A 125 -19.57 -5.36 -15.56
CA ALA A 125 -18.48 -4.76 -16.32
C ALA A 125 -18.95 -3.58 -17.19
N SER A 126 -20.07 -3.71 -17.89
CA SER A 126 -20.66 -2.62 -18.67
C SER A 126 -20.98 -1.41 -17.78
N ARG A 127 -21.62 -1.65 -16.62
CA ARG A 127 -21.90 -0.59 -15.65
C ARG A 127 -20.64 0.07 -15.11
N GLY A 128 -19.59 -0.71 -14.85
CA GLY A 128 -18.29 -0.19 -14.42
C GLY A 128 -17.65 0.74 -15.45
N VAL A 129 -17.80 0.46 -16.75
CA VAL A 129 -17.34 1.35 -17.83
C VAL A 129 -18.13 2.66 -17.85
N GLU A 130 -19.45 2.61 -17.71
CA GLU A 130 -20.30 3.82 -17.65
C GLU A 130 -19.91 4.73 -16.47
N ILE A 131 -19.69 4.12 -15.29
CA ILE A 131 -19.25 4.83 -14.09
C ILE A 131 -17.86 5.43 -14.32
N ALA A 132 -16.91 4.66 -14.86
CA ALA A 132 -15.57 5.15 -15.15
C ALA A 132 -15.58 6.37 -16.10
N GLN A 133 -16.44 6.37 -17.13
CA GLN A 133 -16.60 7.51 -18.03
C GLN A 133 -17.12 8.76 -17.29
N LYS A 134 -18.05 8.61 -16.34
CA LYS A 134 -18.53 9.70 -15.49
C LYS A 134 -17.40 10.26 -14.62
N LEU A 135 -16.64 9.38 -13.97
CA LEU A 135 -15.52 9.77 -13.11
C LEU A 135 -14.38 10.43 -13.89
N TYR A 136 -14.10 9.99 -15.12
CA TYR A 136 -13.10 10.66 -15.96
C TYR A 136 -13.47 12.09 -16.34
N ARG A 137 -14.77 12.37 -16.55
CA ARG A 137 -15.20 13.76 -16.77
C ARG A 137 -14.86 14.62 -15.55
N HIS A 138 -15.09 14.12 -14.34
CA HIS A 138 -14.67 14.79 -13.11
C HIS A 138 -13.13 14.97 -13.05
N LEU A 139 -12.36 13.92 -13.30
CA LEU A 139 -10.88 13.97 -13.27
C LEU A 139 -10.30 14.95 -14.30
N SER A 140 -10.93 15.08 -15.47
CA SER A 140 -10.46 15.94 -16.56
C SER A 140 -10.55 17.44 -16.25
N ALA A 141 -11.44 17.82 -15.32
CA ALA A 141 -11.59 19.20 -14.87
C ALA A 141 -10.41 19.66 -13.98
N ALA A 142 -9.72 18.73 -13.33
CA ALA A 142 -8.60 19.05 -12.46
C ALA A 142 -7.36 19.49 -13.27
N ARG A 143 -6.83 20.67 -12.95
CA ARG A 143 -5.59 21.20 -13.53
C ARG A 143 -4.44 21.14 -12.53
N ARG A 144 -3.24 20.90 -13.05
CA ARG A 144 -2.01 20.95 -12.24
C ARG A 144 -1.72 22.38 -11.79
N GLN A 145 -1.33 22.53 -10.53
CA GLN A 145 -0.99 23.80 -9.88
C GLN A 145 0.39 23.69 -9.24
N ARG A 146 1.03 24.83 -8.97
CA ARG A 146 2.29 24.87 -8.21
C ARG A 146 1.99 24.55 -6.74
N CYS A 147 2.57 23.47 -6.24
CA CYS A 147 2.52 23.02 -4.85
C CYS A 147 3.93 23.02 -4.25
N ASP A 148 4.06 23.16 -2.94
CA ASP A 148 5.38 23.15 -2.28
C ASP A 148 5.94 21.73 -2.25
N LEU A 149 7.25 21.59 -2.47
CA LEU A 149 7.94 20.30 -2.32
C LEU A 149 7.85 19.77 -0.89
N SER A 150 7.64 20.62 0.13
CA SER A 150 7.42 20.18 1.51
C SER A 150 6.16 19.34 1.69
N GLU A 151 5.18 19.43 0.78
CA GLU A 151 3.93 18.70 0.84
C GLU A 151 4.00 17.32 0.15
N VAL A 152 5.11 17.02 -0.53
CA VAL A 152 5.30 15.75 -1.23
C VAL A 152 5.78 14.68 -0.27
N THR A 153 5.05 13.57 -0.21
CA THR A 153 5.54 12.34 0.41
C THR A 153 6.28 11.50 -0.62
N LEU A 154 7.49 11.08 -0.27
CA LEU A 154 8.33 10.24 -1.12
C LEU A 154 8.78 8.98 -0.36
N GLY A 155 8.45 7.83 -0.93
CA GLY A 155 9.04 6.56 -0.51
C GLY A 155 10.40 6.33 -1.15
N THR A 156 11.39 5.94 -0.34
CA THR A 156 12.69 5.47 -0.81
C THR A 156 12.82 3.99 -0.48
N ASP A 157 13.13 3.17 -1.48
CA ASP A 157 13.51 1.78 -1.27
C ASP A 157 15.03 1.63 -1.39
N HIS A 158 15.59 0.70 -0.61
CA HIS A 158 16.99 0.33 -0.69
C HIS A 158 17.08 -1.11 -1.17
N GLU A 159 17.36 -1.29 -2.46
CA GLU A 159 17.75 -2.59 -2.99
C GLU A 159 19.08 -2.99 -2.35
N ARG A 160 19.05 -4.06 -1.54
CA ARG A 160 20.27 -4.75 -1.16
C ARG A 160 20.75 -5.48 -2.42
N ALA A 161 21.74 -4.90 -3.10
CA ALA A 161 22.47 -5.63 -4.14
C ALA A 161 22.87 -7.00 -3.57
N GLY A 162 22.44 -8.08 -4.24
CA GLY A 162 22.68 -9.44 -3.79
C GLY A 162 24.17 -9.63 -3.52
N GLY A 163 24.53 -9.80 -2.25
CA GLY A 163 25.87 -10.24 -1.88
C GLY A 163 25.95 -11.72 -2.17
N GLU A 164 26.72 -12.11 -3.19
CA GLU A 164 27.19 -13.49 -3.29
C GLU A 164 27.96 -13.82 -2.00
N PRO A 165 27.64 -14.91 -1.29
CA PRO A 165 28.40 -15.34 -0.14
C PRO A 165 29.66 -16.06 -0.64
N GLY A 166 30.72 -15.30 -0.89
CA GLY A 166 32.01 -15.92 -1.19
C GLY A 166 32.98 -15.02 -1.94
N HIS A 167 33.76 -14.23 -1.21
CA HIS A 167 35.22 -14.20 -1.27
C HIS A 167 35.78 -12.90 -0.69
N GLY A 168 37.00 -13.02 -0.19
CA GLY A 168 37.63 -12.12 0.76
C GLY A 168 37.82 -10.68 0.29
N ARG A 169 38.05 -9.84 1.29
CA ARG A 169 38.55 -8.47 1.15
C ARG A 169 39.70 -8.40 0.14
N SER A 170 39.58 -7.56 -0.88
CA SER A 170 40.70 -6.74 -1.35
C SER A 170 40.18 -5.36 -1.71
N GLY A 171 40.74 -4.34 -1.06
CA GLY A 171 40.46 -2.95 -1.38
C GLY A 171 40.91 -2.61 -2.81
N GLY A 172 40.08 -1.82 -3.48
CA GLY A 172 40.38 -1.24 -4.78
C GLY A 172 39.43 -0.07 -5.01
N GLN A 173 39.85 1.12 -4.61
CA GLN A 173 39.21 2.35 -5.04
C GLN A 173 39.35 2.45 -6.57
N ASN A 174 38.26 2.34 -7.32
CA ASN A 174 38.21 2.97 -8.63
C ASN A 174 36.81 3.50 -8.96
N ARG A 175 36.79 4.76 -9.39
CA ARG A 175 35.63 5.60 -9.67
C ARG A 175 35.02 5.16 -11.00
N GLY A 176 33.71 4.93 -11.04
CA GLY A 176 32.99 4.66 -12.27
C GLY A 176 31.48 4.84 -12.12
N ARG A 177 31.01 6.05 -12.43
CA ARG A 177 29.61 6.47 -12.74
C ARG A 177 28.48 5.46 -12.43
N GLY A 178 28.19 5.23 -11.15
CA GLY A 178 26.89 4.71 -10.72
C GLY A 178 25.86 5.84 -10.72
N ARG A 179 24.80 5.72 -11.53
CA ARG A 179 23.66 6.66 -11.52
C ARG A 179 23.07 6.70 -10.11
N ARG A 180 23.47 7.70 -9.32
CA ARG A 180 22.76 8.05 -8.09
C ARG A 180 21.39 8.57 -8.51
N ARG A 181 20.34 7.75 -8.38
CA ARG A 181 18.99 8.28 -8.33
C ARG A 181 18.80 8.89 -6.95
N ALA A 182 19.40 10.06 -6.77
CA ALA A 182 19.08 10.92 -5.65
C ALA A 182 17.63 11.35 -5.85
N VAL A 183 16.76 10.95 -4.94
CA VAL A 183 15.55 11.71 -4.72
C VAL A 183 15.76 12.45 -3.42
N PHE A 184 15.84 13.77 -3.55
CA PHE A 184 16.16 14.73 -2.50
C PHE A 184 15.25 14.54 -1.28
N GLY A 185 15.80 14.67 -0.08
CA GLY A 185 15.08 14.45 1.18
C GLY A 185 15.03 15.67 2.10
N ASN A 186 14.30 15.46 3.21
CA ASN A 186 13.96 16.30 4.39
C ASN A 186 12.79 17.30 4.21
N HIS A 187 11.91 17.56 5.18
CA HIS A 187 11.79 17.29 6.62
C HIS A 187 10.30 17.07 6.94
N GLY A 188 9.93 15.95 7.59
CA GLY A 188 8.55 15.67 8.01
C GLY A 188 8.13 14.25 7.63
N ASP A 189 8.01 13.39 8.63
CA ASP A 189 7.56 11.99 8.55
C ASP A 189 8.38 11.04 7.64
N ARG A 190 9.53 10.57 8.16
CA ARG A 190 10.23 9.38 7.62
C ARG A 190 9.52 8.12 8.10
N ARG A 191 8.55 7.60 7.37
CA ARG A 191 8.07 6.23 7.60
C ARG A 191 8.96 5.23 6.88
N ARG A 192 9.89 4.62 7.63
CA ARG A 192 10.64 3.44 7.19
C ARG A 192 9.74 2.21 7.36
N GLY A 193 9.25 1.66 6.25
CA GLY A 193 8.69 0.32 6.22
C GLY A 193 9.80 -0.70 6.00
N ALA A 194 10.40 -1.23 7.06
CA ALA A 194 11.30 -2.37 6.96
C ALA A 194 11.01 -3.35 8.11
N SER A 195 10.38 -4.49 7.81
CA SER A 195 10.35 -5.64 8.70
C SER A 195 11.43 -6.61 8.24
N SER A 196 12.58 -6.56 8.91
CA SER A 196 13.56 -7.65 8.85
C SER A 196 14.09 -7.87 10.27
N ARG A 197 13.95 -9.10 10.76
CA ARG A 197 14.33 -9.52 12.11
C ARG A 197 15.83 -9.31 12.29
N LYS A 198 16.24 -8.52 13.29
CA LYS A 198 17.62 -8.51 13.79
C LYS A 198 17.81 -9.73 14.68
N THR A 199 18.59 -10.70 14.20
CA THR A 199 19.17 -11.74 15.05
C THR A 199 20.49 -11.23 15.63
N GLY A 200 20.58 -11.20 16.97
CA GLY A 200 21.81 -11.41 17.76
C GLY A 200 22.93 -10.37 17.66
N GLY A 201 23.11 -9.60 18.74
CA GLY A 201 24.33 -8.84 19.01
C GLY A 201 24.07 -7.67 19.97
N GLN A 202 24.36 -7.86 21.26
CA GLN A 202 24.37 -6.78 22.26
C GLN A 202 25.68 -5.97 22.22
N PRO A 203 25.70 -4.75 22.81
CA PRO A 203 26.36 -3.57 22.24
C PRO A 203 27.57 -3.09 23.04
N GLU A 204 28.46 -2.30 22.43
CA GLU A 204 29.37 -1.42 23.16
C GLU A 204 29.48 -0.04 22.50
N GLY A 205 29.33 1.01 23.32
CA GLY A 205 29.97 2.31 23.16
C GLY A 205 29.31 3.35 22.25
N ALA A 206 28.40 4.15 22.80
CA ALA A 206 28.43 5.62 22.74
C ALA A 206 27.13 6.19 23.32
N ALA A 207 27.19 6.59 24.58
CA ALA A 207 26.24 7.50 25.19
C ALA A 207 26.48 8.94 24.67
N GLU A 208 25.48 9.79 24.94
CA GLU A 208 25.55 11.26 24.98
C GLU A 208 25.05 12.02 23.74
N ALA A 209 23.73 12.30 23.75
CA ALA A 209 23.14 13.63 23.54
C ALA A 209 21.61 13.53 23.73
N ALA A 210 21.15 13.57 24.97
CA ALA A 210 19.74 13.69 25.31
C ALA A 210 19.31 15.16 25.16
N GLY A 211 18.51 15.44 24.13
CA GLY A 211 17.67 16.64 24.04
C GLY A 211 16.22 16.21 24.16
N SER A 212 15.57 16.62 25.24
CA SER A 212 14.21 16.27 25.63
C SER A 212 13.16 16.63 24.56
N CYS A 213 12.42 15.63 24.08
CA CYS A 213 11.10 15.80 23.48
C CYS A 213 10.24 14.63 23.96
N GLU A 214 9.12 14.95 24.60
CA GLU A 214 8.17 14.01 25.17
C GLU A 214 7.67 13.03 24.10
N ALA A 215 7.94 11.74 24.32
CA ALA A 215 7.41 10.66 23.51
C ALA A 215 5.99 10.36 23.98
N HIS A 216 5.01 10.60 23.10
CA HIS A 216 3.68 10.01 23.27
C HIS A 216 3.81 8.49 23.14
N ASP A 217 3.51 7.83 24.27
CA ASP A 217 3.49 6.38 24.48
C ASP A 217 2.60 5.66 23.47
N GLY A 218 3.10 4.58 22.87
CA GLY A 218 2.31 3.76 21.94
C GLY A 218 3.06 2.72 21.10
N LEU A 219 4.37 2.54 21.27
CA LEU A 219 5.13 1.47 20.64
C LEU A 219 5.76 0.58 21.72
N ARG A 220 4.97 -0.37 22.24
CA ARG A 220 5.54 -1.48 23.02
C ARG A 220 6.22 -2.48 22.07
N PRO A 221 7.42 -2.99 22.41
CA PRO A 221 8.09 -4.04 21.65
C PRO A 221 7.30 -5.36 21.72
N ARG A 222 7.25 -6.09 20.60
CA ARG A 222 6.72 -7.46 20.54
C ARG A 222 7.84 -8.43 20.90
N ASP A 223 7.96 -8.76 22.17
CA ASP A 223 8.78 -9.87 22.67
C ASP A 223 7.86 -10.96 23.25
N GLY A 224 8.09 -12.21 22.86
CA GLY A 224 7.64 -13.42 23.58
C GLY A 224 6.21 -13.89 23.32
N ASP A 225 6.06 -14.94 22.50
CA ASP A 225 5.33 -16.18 22.83
C ASP A 225 5.07 -17.01 21.57
N GLY A 226 6.15 -17.62 21.09
CA GLY A 226 6.14 -18.67 20.08
C GLY A 226 6.65 -19.96 20.69
N HIS A 227 5.84 -20.64 21.50
CA HIS A 227 6.10 -22.02 21.92
C HIS A 227 4.80 -22.84 21.90
N HIS A 228 4.42 -23.32 20.73
CA HIS A 228 3.79 -24.64 20.66
C HIS A 228 4.61 -25.54 19.73
N ARG A 229 5.28 -26.49 20.40
CA ARG A 229 6.08 -27.57 19.82
C ARG A 229 5.27 -28.36 18.79
N LEU A 230 5.87 -28.58 17.63
CA LEU A 230 5.74 -29.81 16.87
C LEU A 230 6.27 -30.96 17.74
N GLN A 231 5.42 -31.93 18.08
CA GLN A 231 5.88 -33.23 18.58
C GLN A 231 5.84 -34.26 17.44
N PRO A 232 6.89 -35.09 17.28
CA PRO A 232 6.87 -36.23 16.37
C PRO A 232 6.44 -37.49 17.13
N ASP A 233 5.27 -38.03 16.84
CA ASP A 233 4.91 -39.37 17.34
C ASP A 233 5.14 -40.41 16.24
N GLY A 234 6.27 -41.11 16.38
CA GLY A 234 6.56 -42.35 15.71
C GLY A 234 6.13 -43.55 16.57
N GLY A 235 5.24 -44.36 16.01
CA GLY A 235 5.29 -45.82 16.08
C GLY A 235 4.72 -46.52 17.31
N GLN A 236 3.66 -47.29 17.10
CA GLN A 236 3.60 -48.69 17.53
C GLN A 236 2.58 -49.49 16.70
N HIS A 237 3.10 -50.48 15.98
CA HIS A 237 2.34 -51.57 15.38
C HIS A 237 1.65 -52.39 16.46
N SER A 238 0.36 -52.68 16.29
CA SER A 238 -0.19 -54.00 16.64
C SER A 238 -1.32 -54.32 15.68
N GLY A 239 -1.19 -55.46 15.00
CA GLY A 239 -2.21 -55.98 14.11
C GLY A 239 -3.37 -56.58 14.90
N ARG A 240 -4.57 -56.52 14.32
CA ARG A 240 -5.62 -57.52 14.53
C ARG A 240 -6.55 -57.54 13.31
N SER A 241 -6.47 -58.65 12.60
CA SER A 241 -7.47 -59.21 11.70
C SER A 241 -8.70 -59.66 12.49
N LEU A 242 -9.90 -59.44 11.96
CA LEU A 242 -11.19 -60.16 12.17
C LEU A 242 -12.23 -59.39 11.30
N ILE A 243 -12.64 -59.86 10.12
CA ILE A 243 -13.79 -60.76 9.86
C ILE A 243 -15.03 -60.36 10.66
N ASP A 244 -15.92 -59.56 10.07
CA ASP A 244 -17.21 -59.96 9.45
C ASP A 244 -17.74 -58.79 8.59
#